data_AF-A0A3M1MV08-F1
#
_entry.id   AF-A0A3M1MV08-F1
#
_cell.length_a   1.000
_cell.length_b   1.000
_cell.length_c   1.000
_cell.angle_alpha   90.00
_cell.angle_beta   90.00
_cell.angle_gamma   90.00
#
_symmetry.space_group_name_H-M   'P 1'
#
loop_
_entity.id
_entity.type
_entity.pdbx_description
1 polymer ?
#
loop_
_entity_poly.entity_id
_entity_poly.type
_entity_poly.pdbx_seq_one_letter_code
_entity_poly.pdbx_strand_id
1 'polypeptide(L)'
;MARPILARILALFAVSWALAYSKSLSELRYTATVPQTTWETCGAAALATLHRLLGLEATEGEMLERALRHQEGLKGGLNALSLVRASGERGLPLRGYRMDSEALRAYFARGGLPVILHVTRPELHWVVGVALVGEHLVLADPSWGRRILPLPALAGEKGWSGVTLVPEPPLLLVPRGRAAQGEWAAWAQARLRRLEALGGRLP
;
A
#
# COMPACT_ATOMS: atom_id res chain seq x y z
N MET A 1 46.93 22.14 -26.78
CA MET A 1 45.93 22.62 -25.80
C MET A 1 44.53 22.52 -26.39
N ALA A 2 43.85 21.37 -26.26
CA ALA A 2 42.48 21.17 -26.72
C ALA A 2 41.79 20.09 -25.86
N ARG A 3 41.51 20.42 -24.60
CA ARG A 3 40.84 19.51 -23.64
C ARG A 3 39.76 20.11 -22.71
N PRO A 4 39.19 21.32 -22.91
CA PRO A 4 38.05 21.76 -22.06
C PRO A 4 36.65 21.58 -22.70
N ILE A 5 36.54 21.28 -23.99
CA ILE A 5 35.24 21.28 -24.70
C ILE A 5 34.48 19.96 -24.54
N LEU A 6 35.18 18.82 -24.60
CA LEU A 6 34.55 17.49 -24.54
C LEU A 6 33.90 17.20 -23.17
N ALA A 7 34.52 17.68 -22.07
CA ALA A 7 33.98 17.54 -20.72
C ALA A 7 32.69 18.35 -20.50
N ARG A 8 32.56 19.51 -21.17
CA ARG A 8 31.34 20.35 -21.11
C ARG A 8 30.18 19.75 -21.90
N ILE A 9 30.45 19.09 -23.02
CA ILE A 9 29.43 18.39 -23.82
C ILE A 9 28.88 17.19 -23.05
N LEU A 10 29.74 16.37 -22.42
CA LEU A 10 29.28 15.25 -21.58
C LEU A 10 28.44 15.70 -20.37
N ALA A 11 28.79 16.81 -19.72
CA ALA A 11 28.02 17.36 -18.61
C ALA A 11 26.62 17.87 -19.05
N LEU A 12 26.52 18.46 -20.25
CA LEU A 12 25.24 18.89 -20.81
C LEU A 12 24.33 17.71 -21.20
N PHE A 13 24.89 16.60 -21.67
CA PHE A 13 24.11 15.38 -21.95
C PHE A 13 23.61 14.67 -20.68
N ALA A 14 24.42 14.64 -19.61
CA ALA A 14 24.02 14.04 -18.33
C ALA A 14 22.88 14.83 -17.64
N VAL A 15 22.91 16.15 -17.71
CA VAL A 15 21.84 17.01 -17.19
C VAL A 15 20.54 16.84 -17.98
N SER A 16 20.64 16.66 -19.31
CA SER A 16 19.47 16.44 -20.19
C SER A 16 18.76 15.11 -19.93
N TRP A 17 19.51 14.03 -19.63
CA TRP A 17 18.93 12.74 -19.25
C TRP A 17 18.27 12.74 -17.86
N ALA A 18 18.85 13.45 -16.89
CA ALA A 18 18.26 13.61 -15.56
C ALA A 18 16.95 14.44 -15.59
N LEU A 19 16.82 15.37 -16.54
CA LEU A 19 15.57 16.10 -16.82
C LEU A 19 14.55 15.25 -17.59
N ALA A 20 14.98 14.25 -18.37
CA ALA A 20 14.11 13.42 -19.21
C ALA A 20 13.42 12.28 -18.45
N TYR A 21 13.97 11.78 -17.34
CA TYR A 21 13.31 10.76 -16.51
C TYR A 21 12.38 11.40 -15.48
N SER A 22 11.36 12.10 -15.96
CA SER A 22 10.23 12.51 -15.11
C SER A 22 9.27 11.33 -14.97
N LYS A 23 9.02 10.88 -13.74
CA LYS A 23 8.01 9.87 -13.48
C LYS A 23 6.64 10.41 -13.85
N SER A 24 5.81 9.58 -14.49
CA SER A 24 4.43 9.96 -14.76
C SER A 24 3.64 10.15 -13.46
N LEU A 25 2.55 10.91 -13.49
CA LEU A 25 1.67 11.08 -12.33
C LEU A 25 1.16 9.73 -11.79
N SER A 26 0.89 8.79 -12.70
CA SER A 26 0.47 7.42 -12.34
C SER A 26 1.56 6.67 -11.57
N GLU A 27 2.82 6.74 -12.04
CA GLU A 27 3.96 6.10 -11.36
C GLU A 27 4.22 6.69 -9.97
N LEU A 28 4.06 8.00 -9.82
CA LEU A 28 4.17 8.67 -8.51
C LEU A 28 3.06 8.25 -7.54
N ARG A 29 1.84 8.11 -8.07
CA ARG A 29 0.66 7.69 -7.32
C ARG A 29 0.79 6.26 -6.81
N TYR A 30 1.22 5.33 -7.66
CA TYR A 30 1.38 3.91 -7.35
C TYR A 30 2.79 3.52 -6.87
N THR A 31 3.61 4.48 -6.44
CA THR A 31 4.91 4.15 -5.86
C THR A 31 4.72 3.21 -4.67
N ALA A 32 5.30 2.00 -4.75
CA ALA A 32 5.16 0.91 -3.78
C ALA A 32 3.72 0.36 -3.58
N THR A 33 2.80 0.64 -4.51
CA THR A 33 1.45 0.05 -4.55
C THR A 33 1.28 -0.72 -5.86
N VAL A 34 0.75 -1.94 -5.81
CA VAL A 34 0.34 -2.66 -7.01
C VAL A 34 -1.05 -2.15 -7.41
N PRO A 35 -1.21 -1.52 -8.60
CA PRO A 35 -2.53 -1.13 -9.08
C PRO A 35 -3.36 -2.37 -9.43
N GLN A 36 -4.68 -2.27 -9.26
CA GLN A 36 -5.58 -3.30 -9.79
C GLN A 36 -5.82 -3.10 -11.30
N THR A 37 -5.95 -4.20 -12.04
CA THR A 37 -6.24 -4.17 -13.48
C THR A 37 -7.75 -4.12 -13.75
N THR A 38 -8.57 -4.70 -12.88
CA THR A 38 -10.03 -4.71 -13.00
C THR A 38 -10.71 -4.40 -11.67
N TRP A 39 -12.01 -4.11 -11.68
CA TRP A 39 -12.78 -3.78 -10.48
C TRP A 39 -12.81 -4.93 -9.45
N GLU A 40 -12.73 -6.20 -9.89
CA GLU A 40 -12.84 -7.39 -9.05
C GLU A 40 -11.50 -7.87 -8.44
N THR A 41 -10.38 -7.28 -8.88
CA THR A 41 -9.02 -7.78 -8.58
C THR A 41 -8.30 -7.03 -7.46
N CYS A 42 -8.98 -6.07 -6.80
CA CYS A 42 -8.43 -5.29 -5.70
C CYS A 42 -7.82 -6.13 -4.57
N GLY A 43 -8.44 -7.26 -4.21
CA GLY A 43 -7.91 -8.17 -3.19
C GLY A 43 -6.55 -8.78 -3.56
N ALA A 44 -6.38 -9.17 -4.83
CA ALA A 44 -5.13 -9.72 -5.34
C ALA A 44 -4.03 -8.65 -5.41
N ALA A 45 -4.38 -7.45 -5.87
CA ALA A 45 -3.47 -6.30 -5.88
C ALA A 45 -3.07 -5.87 -4.45
N ALA A 46 -3.99 -5.93 -3.47
CA ALA A 46 -3.69 -5.67 -2.06
C ALA A 46 -2.73 -6.71 -1.48
N LEU A 47 -2.93 -8.01 -1.79
CA LEU A 47 -1.99 -9.07 -1.41
C LEU A 47 -0.60 -8.85 -2.00
N ALA A 48 -0.53 -8.55 -3.30
CA ALA A 48 0.75 -8.31 -3.97
C ALA A 48 1.47 -7.10 -3.38
N THR A 49 0.72 -6.03 -3.06
CA THR A 49 1.25 -4.86 -2.36
C THR A 49 1.80 -5.22 -1.00
N LEU A 50 1.05 -5.95 -0.17
CA LEU A 50 1.49 -6.38 1.16
C LEU A 50 2.78 -7.22 1.10
N HIS A 51 2.87 -8.16 0.16
CA HIS A 51 4.06 -8.98 -0.07
C HIS A 51 5.28 -8.12 -0.41
N ARG A 52 5.12 -7.17 -1.34
CA ARG A 52 6.21 -6.27 -1.76
C ARG A 52 6.69 -5.36 -0.63
N LEU A 53 5.78 -4.88 0.23
CA LEU A 53 6.15 -4.11 1.43
C LEU A 53 7.00 -4.94 2.41
N LEU A 54 6.82 -6.26 2.42
CA LEU A 54 7.60 -7.21 3.23
C LEU A 54 8.83 -7.76 2.50
N GLY A 55 9.11 -7.31 1.27
CA GLY A 55 10.28 -7.73 0.49
C GLY A 55 10.08 -8.99 -0.34
N LEU A 56 8.85 -9.44 -0.51
CA LEU A 56 8.51 -10.56 -1.37
C LEU A 56 8.06 -10.04 -2.73
N GLU A 57 8.69 -10.51 -3.81
CA GLU A 57 8.22 -10.23 -5.16
C GLU A 57 6.85 -10.91 -5.38
N ALA A 58 5.89 -10.12 -5.85
CA ALA A 58 4.52 -10.54 -6.08
C ALA A 58 3.85 -9.65 -7.13
N THR A 59 3.01 -10.26 -7.96
CA THR A 59 2.17 -9.57 -8.95
C THR A 59 0.69 -9.77 -8.62
N GLU A 60 -0.16 -8.88 -9.13
CA GLU A 60 -1.62 -9.04 -9.03
C GLU A 60 -2.08 -10.36 -9.66
N GLY A 61 -1.60 -10.68 -10.86
CA GLY A 61 -1.98 -11.90 -11.58
C GLY A 61 -1.64 -13.18 -10.82
N GLU A 62 -0.44 -13.25 -10.23
CA GLU A 62 -0.05 -14.40 -9.40
C GLU A 62 -0.99 -14.57 -8.20
N MET A 63 -1.27 -13.46 -7.48
CA MET A 63 -2.13 -13.51 -6.29
C MET A 63 -3.58 -13.83 -6.65
N LEU A 64 -4.06 -13.34 -7.80
CA LEU A 64 -5.39 -13.62 -8.30
C LEU A 64 -5.56 -15.09 -8.63
N GLU A 65 -4.63 -15.68 -9.39
CA GLU A 65 -4.67 -17.10 -9.75
C GLU A 65 -4.72 -17.98 -8.49
N ARG A 66 -3.91 -17.65 -7.47
CA ARG A 66 -3.90 -18.36 -6.19
C ARG A 66 -5.23 -18.22 -5.45
N ALA A 67 -5.76 -17.01 -5.36
CA ALA A 67 -7.01 -16.75 -4.63
C ALA A 67 -8.21 -17.42 -5.30
N LEU A 68 -8.29 -17.42 -6.63
CA LEU A 68 -9.40 -18.04 -7.36
C LEU A 68 -9.53 -19.55 -7.10
N ARG A 69 -8.45 -20.26 -6.76
CA ARG A 69 -8.51 -21.69 -6.36
C ARG A 69 -9.29 -21.94 -5.07
N HIS A 70 -9.39 -20.93 -4.22
CA HIS A 70 -10.05 -20.99 -2.90
C HIS A 70 -11.32 -20.14 -2.85
N GLN A 71 -11.69 -19.53 -3.98
CA GLN A 71 -12.85 -18.66 -4.04
C GLN A 71 -14.12 -19.52 -4.08
N GLU A 72 -14.94 -19.36 -3.05
CA GLU A 72 -16.28 -19.90 -2.98
C GLU A 72 -17.28 -18.75 -2.81
N GLY A 73 -18.46 -18.90 -3.40
CA GLY A 73 -19.51 -17.88 -3.29
C GLY A 73 -19.30 -16.65 -4.18
N LEU A 74 -19.78 -15.50 -3.70
CA LEU A 74 -20.16 -14.32 -4.49
C LEU A 74 -19.26 -13.93 -5.68
N LYS A 75 -19.94 -13.54 -6.77
CA LYS A 75 -19.39 -12.86 -7.95
C LYS A 75 -19.14 -11.38 -7.62
N GLY A 76 -18.06 -10.78 -8.14
CA GLY A 76 -17.76 -9.34 -7.98
C GLY A 76 -16.52 -9.01 -7.13
N GLY A 77 -15.74 -10.00 -6.66
CA GLY A 77 -14.47 -9.76 -5.96
C GLY A 77 -13.99 -10.95 -5.13
N LEU A 78 -12.77 -10.86 -4.59
CA LEU A 78 -12.19 -11.92 -3.76
C LEU A 78 -12.68 -11.83 -2.30
N ASN A 79 -13.05 -12.97 -1.72
CA ASN A 79 -13.47 -13.06 -0.32
C ASN A 79 -12.27 -13.17 0.64
N ALA A 80 -12.49 -12.95 1.94
CA ALA A 80 -11.41 -12.97 2.94
C ALA A 80 -10.68 -14.32 3.03
N LEU A 81 -11.42 -15.43 2.91
CA LEU A 81 -10.87 -16.78 3.00
C LEU A 81 -9.90 -17.06 1.84
N SER A 82 -10.28 -16.69 0.62
CA SER A 82 -9.44 -16.89 -0.56
C SER A 82 -8.14 -16.09 -0.48
N LEU A 83 -8.19 -14.86 0.05
CA LEU A 83 -6.98 -14.05 0.27
C LEU A 83 -6.05 -14.67 1.32
N VAL A 84 -6.60 -15.14 2.44
CA VAL A 84 -5.83 -15.80 3.50
C VAL A 84 -5.15 -17.06 2.98
N ARG A 85 -5.86 -17.91 2.24
CA ARG A 85 -5.33 -19.15 1.66
C ARG A 85 -4.24 -18.86 0.63
N ALA A 86 -4.49 -17.93 -0.31
CA ALA A 86 -3.53 -17.55 -1.34
C ALA A 86 -2.21 -17.02 -0.75
N SER A 87 -2.29 -16.15 0.26
CA SER A 87 -1.13 -15.58 0.93
C SER A 87 -0.34 -16.64 1.71
N GLY A 88 -1.04 -17.54 2.40
CA GLY A 88 -0.43 -18.65 3.14
C GLY A 88 0.37 -19.59 2.24
N GLU A 89 -0.17 -19.96 1.07
CA GLU A 89 0.53 -20.77 0.07
C GLU A 89 1.79 -20.09 -0.47
N ARG A 90 1.88 -18.76 -0.36
CA ARG A 90 3.02 -17.97 -0.83
C ARG A 90 4.05 -17.68 0.26
N GLY A 91 3.88 -18.27 1.45
CA GLY A 91 4.82 -18.15 2.57
C GLY A 91 4.60 -16.91 3.43
N LEU A 92 3.47 -16.22 3.26
CA LEU A 92 3.05 -15.12 4.14
C LEU A 92 1.66 -15.44 4.72
N PRO A 93 1.59 -16.22 5.81
CA PRO A 93 0.32 -16.50 6.48
C PRO A 93 -0.36 -15.20 6.92
N LEU A 94 -1.68 -15.14 6.75
CA LEU A 94 -2.52 -14.06 7.25
C LEU A 94 -3.51 -14.62 8.27
N ARG A 95 -3.82 -13.81 9.28
CA ARG A 95 -4.92 -14.07 10.22
C ARG A 95 -5.98 -13.01 10.11
N GLY A 96 -7.24 -13.44 9.98
CA GLY A 96 -8.40 -12.56 9.99
C GLY A 96 -8.80 -12.16 11.40
N TYR A 97 -9.01 -10.87 11.60
CA TYR A 97 -9.52 -10.28 12.83
C TYR A 97 -10.72 -9.38 12.53
N ARG A 98 -11.56 -9.18 13.56
CA ARG A 98 -12.51 -8.07 13.61
C ARG A 98 -11.96 -7.03 14.58
N MET A 99 -11.66 -5.86 14.06
CA MET A 99 -11.09 -4.74 14.82
C MET A 99 -12.00 -3.52 14.72
N ASP A 100 -11.98 -2.70 15.76
CA ASP A 100 -12.46 -1.32 15.71
C ASP A 100 -11.25 -0.35 15.57
N SER A 101 -11.53 0.95 15.50
CA SER A 101 -10.51 1.98 15.31
C SER A 101 -9.49 2.03 16.46
N GLU A 102 -9.91 1.70 17.68
CA GLU A 102 -9.02 1.69 18.84
C GLU A 102 -8.07 0.49 18.80
N ALA A 103 -8.59 -0.70 18.50
CA ALA A 103 -7.79 -1.90 18.29
C ALA A 103 -6.79 -1.72 17.15
N LEU A 104 -7.19 -1.11 16.03
CA LEU A 104 -6.28 -0.82 14.91
C LEU A 104 -5.19 0.19 15.31
N ARG A 105 -5.53 1.22 16.08
CA ARG A 105 -4.56 2.17 16.63
C ARG A 105 -3.58 1.47 17.56
N ALA A 106 -4.07 0.69 18.51
CA ALA A 106 -3.25 -0.06 19.45
C ALA A 106 -2.32 -1.06 18.74
N TYR A 107 -2.81 -1.71 17.68
CA TYR A 107 -2.03 -2.60 16.82
C TYR A 107 -0.82 -1.87 16.22
N PHE A 108 -1.01 -0.71 15.59
CA PHE A 108 0.11 0.06 15.04
C PHE A 108 1.02 0.63 16.14
N ALA A 109 0.48 1.11 17.25
CA ALA A 109 1.26 1.63 18.38
C ALA A 109 2.21 0.59 18.98
N ARG A 110 1.83 -0.70 18.94
CA ARG A 110 2.67 -1.84 19.39
C ARG A 110 3.63 -2.33 18.31
N GLY A 111 3.79 -1.59 17.22
CA GLY A 111 4.66 -1.95 16.11
C GLY A 111 4.09 -3.03 15.20
N GLY A 112 2.76 -3.08 15.05
CA GLY A 112 2.10 -3.91 14.05
C GLY A 112 2.56 -3.58 12.63
N LEU A 113 2.67 -4.61 11.79
CA LEU A 113 3.05 -4.53 10.38
C LEU A 113 1.88 -4.06 9.48
N PRO A 114 2.10 -3.76 8.19
CA PRO A 114 1.01 -3.44 7.28
C PRO A 114 -0.08 -4.52 7.26
N VAL A 115 -1.35 -4.12 7.15
CA VAL A 115 -2.52 -5.01 7.20
C VAL A 115 -3.42 -4.79 5.99
N ILE A 116 -4.19 -5.81 5.59
CA ILE A 116 -5.25 -5.63 4.59
C ILE A 116 -6.56 -5.33 5.30
N LEU A 117 -7.28 -4.30 4.84
CA LEU A 117 -8.52 -3.80 5.41
C LEU A 117 -9.64 -3.95 4.39
N HIS A 118 -10.80 -4.43 4.85
CA HIS A 118 -12.00 -4.51 4.03
C HIS A 118 -12.87 -3.26 4.19
N VAL A 119 -13.09 -2.52 3.12
CA VAL A 119 -13.91 -1.30 3.11
C VAL A 119 -15.14 -1.52 2.23
N THR A 120 -16.26 -0.88 2.57
CA THR A 120 -17.56 -1.15 1.91
C THR A 120 -18.10 0.03 1.10
N ARG A 121 -17.42 1.18 1.12
CA ARG A 121 -17.82 2.39 0.39
C ARG A 121 -16.71 2.90 -0.54
N PRO A 122 -17.07 3.35 -1.75
CA PRO A 122 -18.41 3.37 -2.34
C PRO A 122 -18.95 1.97 -2.72
N GLU A 123 -18.08 0.97 -2.77
CA GLU A 123 -18.38 -0.44 -3.01
C GLU A 123 -17.42 -1.32 -2.20
N LEU A 124 -17.64 -2.64 -2.21
CA LEU A 124 -16.77 -3.60 -1.52
C LEU A 124 -15.36 -3.56 -2.10
N HIS A 125 -14.36 -3.33 -1.25
CA HIS A 125 -12.99 -3.10 -1.69
C HIS A 125 -11.96 -3.53 -0.63
N TRP A 126 -10.75 -3.84 -1.11
CA TRP A 126 -9.62 -4.22 -0.27
C TRP A 126 -8.48 -3.20 -0.41
N VAL A 127 -7.99 -2.70 0.71
CA VAL A 127 -6.87 -1.74 0.77
C VAL A 127 -5.81 -2.21 1.77
N VAL A 128 -4.58 -1.72 1.65
CA VAL A 128 -3.52 -2.01 2.64
C VAL A 128 -3.36 -0.81 3.58
N GLY A 129 -3.59 -1.00 4.87
CA GLY A 129 -3.18 -0.06 5.91
C GLY A 129 -1.71 -0.23 6.21
N VAL A 130 -0.89 0.77 5.87
CA VAL A 130 0.58 0.65 5.94
C VAL A 130 1.11 1.18 7.27
N ALA A 131 0.76 2.41 7.63
CA ALA A 131 1.29 3.07 8.82
C ALA A 131 0.27 4.07 9.40
N LEU A 132 0.44 4.40 10.67
CA LEU A 132 -0.28 5.47 11.34
C LEU A 132 0.67 6.65 11.60
N VAL A 133 0.28 7.86 11.22
CA VAL A 133 1.03 9.11 11.41
C VAL A 133 0.15 10.11 12.15
N GLY A 134 0.39 10.24 13.46
CA GLY A 134 -0.53 10.94 14.34
C GLY A 134 -1.92 10.29 14.26
N GLU A 135 -2.93 11.08 13.88
CA GLU A 135 -4.31 10.61 13.70
C GLU A 135 -4.63 10.15 12.27
N HIS A 136 -3.62 10.03 11.40
CA HIS A 136 -3.83 9.73 9.98
C HIS A 136 -3.37 8.32 9.64
N LEU A 137 -4.25 7.56 9.00
CA LEU A 137 -3.91 6.27 8.40
C LEU A 137 -3.35 6.48 7.00
N VAL A 138 -2.21 5.84 6.73
CA VAL A 138 -1.59 5.80 5.41
C VAL A 138 -1.98 4.50 4.72
N LEU A 139 -2.63 4.61 3.56
CA LEU A 139 -3.14 3.48 2.78
C LEU A 139 -2.40 3.29 1.47
N ALA A 140 -2.21 2.04 1.08
CA ALA A 140 -2.03 1.63 -0.30
C ALA A 140 -3.39 1.15 -0.85
N ASP A 141 -4.04 1.97 -1.67
CA ASP A 141 -5.33 1.65 -2.29
C ASP A 141 -5.08 1.16 -3.74
N PRO A 142 -5.41 -0.09 -4.10
CA PRO A 142 -5.18 -0.60 -5.45
C PRO A 142 -5.85 0.21 -6.58
N SER A 143 -6.90 0.99 -6.29
CA SER A 143 -7.55 1.85 -7.29
C SER A 143 -6.98 3.27 -7.35
N TRP A 144 -6.31 3.73 -6.29
CA TRP A 144 -5.92 5.14 -6.11
C TRP A 144 -4.46 5.36 -5.73
N GLY A 145 -3.68 4.30 -5.52
CA GLY A 145 -2.30 4.35 -5.06
C GLY A 145 -2.20 4.79 -3.59
N ARG A 146 -1.16 5.57 -3.28
CA ARG A 146 -0.91 6.02 -1.91
C ARG A 146 -1.90 7.07 -1.47
N ARG A 147 -2.46 6.88 -0.28
CA ARG A 147 -3.44 7.79 0.32
C ARG A 147 -3.18 8.04 1.80
N ILE A 148 -3.62 9.21 2.26
CA ILE A 148 -3.64 9.60 3.67
C ILE A 148 -5.10 9.95 3.96
N LEU A 149 -5.65 9.44 5.06
CA LEU A 149 -6.94 9.86 5.58
C LEU A 149 -6.90 9.93 7.11
N PRO A 150 -7.75 10.74 7.76
CA PRO A 150 -7.97 10.61 9.19
C PRO A 150 -8.43 9.20 9.54
N LEU A 151 -7.95 8.63 10.64
CA LEU A 151 -8.37 7.30 11.08
C LEU A 151 -9.90 7.17 11.24
N PRO A 152 -10.65 8.17 11.77
CA PRO A 152 -12.12 8.10 11.82
C PRO A 152 -12.79 7.97 10.44
N ALA A 153 -12.20 8.57 9.39
CA ALA A 153 -12.71 8.49 8.03
C ALA A 153 -12.63 7.07 7.43
N LEU A 154 -11.82 6.18 8.01
CA LEU A 154 -11.76 4.78 7.59
C LEU A 154 -13.12 4.09 7.79
N ALA A 155 -13.73 4.26 8.97
CA ALA A 155 -15.04 3.72 9.26
C ALA A 155 -16.16 4.59 8.67
N GLY A 156 -16.07 5.92 8.83
CA GLY A 156 -17.11 6.85 8.40
C GLY A 156 -17.27 6.93 6.87
N GLU A 157 -16.20 7.28 6.17
CA GLU A 157 -16.23 7.55 4.73
C GLU A 157 -16.02 6.28 3.89
N LYS A 158 -15.01 5.48 4.24
CA LYS A 158 -14.68 4.24 3.50
C LYS A 158 -15.55 3.06 3.91
N GLY A 159 -16.29 3.13 5.02
CA GLY A 159 -17.17 2.05 5.46
C GLY A 159 -16.39 0.79 5.84
N TRP A 160 -15.24 0.93 6.52
CA TRP A 160 -14.46 -0.20 7.01
C TRP A 160 -15.32 -1.16 7.85
N SER A 161 -15.36 -2.43 7.44
CA SER A 161 -16.23 -3.43 8.07
C SER A 161 -15.68 -4.00 9.38
N GLY A 162 -14.50 -3.54 9.80
CA GLY A 162 -13.69 -4.10 10.88
C GLY A 162 -12.89 -5.35 10.48
N VAL A 163 -13.18 -5.96 9.33
CA VAL A 163 -12.41 -7.13 8.85
C VAL A 163 -11.01 -6.67 8.46
N THR A 164 -10.02 -7.27 9.12
CA THR A 164 -8.60 -6.95 9.00
C THR A 164 -7.80 -8.24 8.85
N LEU A 165 -6.99 -8.35 7.80
CA LEU A 165 -6.06 -9.46 7.61
C LEU A 165 -4.67 -9.01 8.05
N VAL A 166 -4.19 -9.62 9.12
CA VAL A 166 -2.90 -9.31 9.76
C VAL A 166 -1.87 -10.33 9.30
N PRO A 167 -0.69 -9.91 8.80
CA PRO A 167 0.35 -10.85 8.43
C PRO A 167 1.03 -11.46 9.66
N GLU A 168 1.33 -12.74 9.57
CA GLU A 168 2.16 -13.51 10.51
C GLU A 168 3.45 -13.95 9.79
N PRO A 169 4.32 -13.01 9.38
CA PRO A 169 5.46 -13.34 8.54
C PRO A 169 6.56 -14.07 9.33
N PRO A 170 7.42 -14.84 8.64
CA PRO A 170 8.72 -15.22 9.19
C PRO A 170 9.48 -13.99 9.71
N LEU A 171 10.18 -14.14 10.85
CA LEU A 171 10.88 -13.04 11.53
C LEU A 171 11.85 -12.28 10.61
N LEU A 172 12.42 -12.95 9.61
CA LEU A 172 13.35 -12.36 8.63
C LEU A 172 12.71 -11.27 7.76
N LEU A 173 11.39 -11.28 7.55
CA LEU A 173 10.69 -10.28 6.73
C LEU A 173 10.27 -9.04 7.53
N VAL A 174 10.24 -9.14 8.88
CA VAL A 174 9.79 -8.07 9.76
C VAL A 174 10.60 -6.77 9.57
N PRO A 175 11.95 -6.78 9.50
CA PRO A 175 12.72 -5.56 9.31
C PRO A 175 12.37 -4.82 8.01
N ARG A 176 12.14 -5.55 6.91
CA ARG A 176 11.78 -4.96 5.62
C ARG A 176 10.40 -4.30 5.66
N GLY A 177 9.44 -4.94 6.32
CA GLY A 177 8.11 -4.38 6.57
C GLY A 177 8.18 -3.09 7.39
N ARG A 178 8.96 -3.07 8.48
CA ARG A 178 9.17 -1.87 9.30
C ARG A 178 9.85 -0.75 8.51
N ALA A 179 10.85 -1.07 7.69
CA ALA A 179 11.49 -0.09 6.81
C ALA A 179 10.48 0.52 5.84
N ALA A 180 9.63 -0.29 5.21
CA ALA A 180 8.55 0.21 4.34
C ALA A 180 7.60 1.14 5.11
N GLN A 181 7.17 0.76 6.32
CA GLN A 181 6.32 1.63 7.15
C GLN A 181 6.99 2.97 7.44
N GLY A 182 8.29 2.97 7.72
CA GLY A 182 9.07 4.20 7.93
C GLY A 182 9.11 5.10 6.69
N GLU A 183 9.37 4.53 5.51
CA GLU A 183 9.36 5.26 4.22
C GLU A 183 7.98 5.89 3.94
N TRP A 184 6.91 5.13 4.17
CA TRP A 184 5.53 5.58 3.98
C TRP A 184 5.11 6.63 5.00
N ALA A 185 5.52 6.48 6.26
CA ALA A 185 5.28 7.47 7.30
C ALA A 185 6.02 8.78 7.00
N ALA A 186 7.29 8.72 6.58
CA ALA A 186 8.06 9.90 6.20
C ALA A 186 7.42 10.64 5.01
N TRP A 187 6.97 9.90 3.99
CA TRP A 187 6.23 10.46 2.86
C TRP A 187 4.94 11.16 3.33
N ALA A 188 4.16 10.51 4.19
CA ALA A 188 2.90 11.06 4.67
C ALA A 188 3.13 12.33 5.51
N GLN A 189 4.09 12.31 6.43
CA GLN A 189 4.47 13.48 7.22
C GLN A 189 4.91 14.66 6.35
N ALA A 190 5.71 14.41 5.30
CA ALA A 190 6.12 15.47 4.38
C ALA A 190 4.92 16.07 3.64
N ARG A 191 3.93 15.26 3.26
CA ARG A 191 2.72 15.73 2.57
C ARG A 191 1.80 16.53 3.50
N LEU A 192 1.61 16.07 4.73
CA LEU A 192 0.82 16.76 5.75
C LEU A 192 1.43 18.11 6.11
N ARG A 193 2.75 18.17 6.38
CA ARG A 193 3.45 19.45 6.62
C ARG A 193 3.31 20.43 5.46
N ARG A 194 3.39 19.93 4.22
CA ARG A 194 3.18 20.78 3.04
C ARG A 194 1.75 21.29 2.95
N LEU A 195 0.76 20.46 3.28
CA LEU A 195 -0.64 20.88 3.29
C LEU A 195 -0.88 21.97 4.36
N GLU A 196 -0.36 21.77 5.57
CA GLU A 196 -0.43 22.74 6.67
C GLU A 196 0.25 24.07 6.31
N ALA A 197 1.44 24.03 5.70
CA ALA A 197 2.16 25.22 5.24
C ALA A 197 1.38 26.03 4.18
N LEU A 198 0.49 25.37 3.44
CA LEU A 198 -0.42 26.00 2.47
C LEU A 198 -1.75 26.42 3.11
N GLY A 199 -1.90 26.31 4.44
CA GLY A 199 -3.12 26.62 5.17
C GLY A 199 -4.23 25.57 5.02
N GLY A 200 -3.94 24.45 4.36
CA GLY A 200 -4.90 23.35 4.16
C GLY A 200 -4.97 22.42 5.36
N ARG A 201 -6.07 21.70 5.47
CA ARG A 201 -6.25 20.56 6.39
C ARG A 201 -6.91 19.42 5.63
N LEU A 202 -6.63 18.18 6.01
CA LEU A 202 -7.44 17.08 5.52
C LEU A 202 -8.84 17.23 6.14
N PRO A 203 -9.91 16.98 5.35
CA PRO A 203 -11.27 17.01 5.85
C PRO A 203 -11.47 15.97 6.95
#